data_AF-A0A1F8XS01-F1
#
_entry.id   AF-A0A1F8XS01-F1
#
_cell.length_a   1.000
_cell.length_b   1.000
_cell.length_c   1.000
_cell.angle_alpha   90.00
_cell.angle_beta   90.00
_cell.angle_gamma   90.00
#
_symmetry.space_group_name_H-M   'P 1'
#
loop_
_entity.id
_entity.type
_entity.pdbx_description
1 polymer ?
#
loop_
_entity_poly.entity_id
_entity_poly.type
_entity_poly.pdbx_seq_one_letter_code
_entity_poly.pdbx_strand_id
1 'polypeptide(L)'
;MMTAPFDKRGFTLIETVMVIVLVGIIGTVVSSILFQGAKSLETGDVRKELSSQGRLVVERASREMRLMRCTTAGNSCTPQAADVTTWTATDLKFVTTNYERVGLRYDAGTLKLSYGTGAAAVDPEYTLADNVATASFEYLKNDGTPAAAVNEIWVIILNMTLGSGAESVPFRASVHPRSLR
;
A
#
# COMPACT_ATOMS: atom_id res chain seq x y z
N MET A 1 32.52 60.10 -33.36
CA MET A 1 32.02 58.80 -32.87
C MET A 1 32.36 58.73 -31.39
N MET A 2 31.34 58.68 -30.52
CA MET A 2 31.41 59.01 -29.09
C MET A 2 31.83 57.77 -28.29
N THR A 3 33.00 57.79 -27.65
CA THR A 3 33.42 56.76 -26.69
C THR A 3 33.00 57.20 -25.29
N ALA A 4 32.11 56.43 -24.66
CA ALA A 4 31.69 56.68 -23.30
C ALA A 4 32.85 56.45 -22.31
N PRO A 5 33.06 57.32 -21.31
CA PRO A 5 34.08 57.11 -20.29
C PRO A 5 33.64 56.00 -19.32
N PHE A 6 34.49 54.98 -19.14
CA PHE A 6 34.34 54.01 -18.06
C PHE A 6 34.77 54.68 -16.74
N ASP A 7 33.82 54.82 -15.81
CA ASP A 7 34.03 55.42 -14.48
C ASP A 7 34.98 54.51 -13.65
N LYS A 8 36.11 55.05 -13.19
CA LYS A 8 37.17 54.32 -12.45
C LYS A 8 36.93 54.39 -10.94
N ARG A 9 35.80 53.88 -10.45
CA ARG A 9 35.55 53.72 -9.02
C ARG A 9 35.95 52.29 -8.61
N GLY A 10 37.09 52.15 -7.95
CA GLY A 10 37.51 50.88 -7.35
C GLY A 10 36.68 50.55 -6.11
N PHE A 11 36.42 49.27 -5.86
CA PHE A 11 35.76 48.78 -4.64
C PHE A 11 36.64 49.05 -3.42
N THR A 12 36.03 49.56 -2.35
CA THR A 12 36.75 49.76 -1.08
C THR A 12 36.87 48.43 -0.33
N LEU A 13 37.95 48.24 0.43
CA LEU A 13 38.17 46.99 1.19
C LEU A 13 37.01 46.68 2.16
N ILE A 14 36.44 47.73 2.77
CA ILE A 14 35.29 47.59 3.68
C ILE A 14 34.03 47.11 2.93
N GLU A 15 33.84 47.53 1.70
CA GLU A 15 32.70 47.13 0.86
C GLU A 15 32.79 45.66 0.48
N THR A 16 33.97 45.16 0.09
CA THR A 16 34.17 43.75 -0.20
C THR A 16 33.99 42.87 1.05
N VAL A 17 34.44 43.31 2.22
CA VAL A 17 34.24 42.60 3.48
C VAL A 17 32.75 42.54 3.85
N MET A 18 32.03 43.66 3.75
CA MET A 18 30.59 43.73 3.99
C MET A 18 29.82 42.77 3.07
N VAL A 19 30.17 42.71 1.78
CA VAL A 19 29.53 41.80 0.82
C VAL A 19 29.75 40.34 1.20
N ILE A 20 30.97 39.93 1.56
CA ILE A 20 31.26 38.54 1.95
C ILE A 20 30.46 38.15 3.21
N VAL A 21 30.37 39.04 4.20
CA VAL A 21 29.56 38.81 5.42
C VAL A 21 28.08 38.67 5.08
N LEU A 22 27.54 39.56 4.24
CA LEU A 22 26.14 39.50 3.81
C LEU A 22 25.83 38.22 3.02
N VAL A 23 26.73 37.81 2.13
CA VAL A 23 26.60 36.55 1.38
C VAL A 23 26.65 35.35 2.33
N GLY A 24 27.48 35.37 3.37
CA GLY A 24 27.50 34.33 4.40
C GLY A 24 26.18 34.22 5.16
N ILE A 25 25.61 35.35 5.57
CA ILE A 25 24.30 35.39 6.26
C ILE A 25 23.20 34.85 5.33
N ILE A 26 23.13 35.34 4.08
CA ILE A 26 22.15 34.87 3.09
C ILE A 26 22.34 33.37 2.80
N GLY A 27 23.58 32.92 2.66
CA GLY A 27 23.92 31.52 2.38
C GLY A 27 23.39 30.56 3.43
N THR A 28 23.46 30.93 4.72
CA THR A 28 22.92 30.09 5.80
C THR A 28 21.38 29.96 5.74
N VAL A 29 20.68 31.06 5.49
CA VAL A 29 19.21 31.07 5.35
C VAL A 29 18.79 30.24 4.13
N VAL A 30 19.40 30.48 2.97
CA VAL A 30 19.07 29.76 1.72
C VAL A 30 19.36 28.26 1.85
N SER A 31 20.48 27.88 2.47
CA SER A 31 20.83 26.48 2.71
C SER A 31 19.76 25.75 3.52
N SER A 32 19.25 26.37 4.58
CA SER A 32 18.21 25.77 5.43
C SER A 32 16.89 25.53 4.68
N ILE A 33 16.52 26.43 3.76
CA ILE A 33 15.32 26.30 2.93
C ILE A 33 15.50 25.17 1.91
N LEU A 34 16.66 25.10 1.27
CA LEU A 34 16.97 24.04 0.29
C LEU A 34 16.98 22.65 0.96
N PHE A 35 17.56 22.53 2.16
CA PHE A 35 17.59 21.26 2.89
C PHE A 35 16.18 20.79 3.29
N GLN A 36 15.34 21.70 3.77
CA GLN A 36 13.94 21.39 4.07
C GLN A 36 13.14 21.03 2.82
N GLY A 37 13.35 21.75 1.72
CA GLY A 37 12.74 21.44 0.42
C GLY A 37 13.11 20.04 -0.08
N ALA A 38 14.39 19.68 -0.03
CA ALA A 38 14.88 18.36 -0.44
C ALA A 38 14.26 17.24 0.41
N LYS A 39 14.21 17.39 1.74
CA LYS A 39 13.58 16.42 2.64
C LYS A 39 12.08 16.26 2.38
N SER A 40 11.39 17.36 2.06
CA SER A 40 9.96 17.32 1.73
C SER A 40 9.70 16.58 0.42
N LEU A 41 10.60 16.68 -0.57
CA LEU A 41 10.48 15.95 -1.83
C LEU A 41 10.67 14.45 -1.62
N GLU A 42 11.71 14.05 -0.89
CA GLU A 42 11.97 12.64 -0.56
C GLU A 42 10.76 12.00 0.16
N THR A 43 10.21 12.70 1.15
CA THR A 43 9.01 12.25 1.88
C THR A 43 7.80 12.12 0.95
N GLY A 44 7.63 13.08 0.03
CA GLY A 44 6.56 13.06 -0.96
C GLY A 44 6.67 11.88 -1.93
N ASP A 45 7.88 11.56 -2.38
CA ASP A 45 8.15 10.45 -3.30
C ASP A 45 7.87 9.09 -2.63
N VAL A 46 8.34 8.89 -1.40
CA VAL A 46 8.05 7.65 -0.63
C VAL A 46 6.55 7.46 -0.45
N ARG A 47 5.82 8.49 -0.05
CA ARG A 47 4.37 8.40 0.15
C ARG A 47 3.61 8.11 -1.14
N LYS A 48 4.09 8.67 -2.27
CA LYS A 48 3.51 8.40 -3.59
C LYS A 48 3.73 6.95 -4.01
N GLU A 49 4.92 6.40 -3.79
CA GLU A 49 5.21 4.99 -4.09
C GLU A 49 4.34 4.05 -3.25
N LEU A 50 4.28 4.27 -1.94
CA LEU A 50 3.39 3.51 -1.03
C LEU A 50 1.91 3.62 -1.48
N SER A 51 1.47 4.80 -1.92
CA SER A 51 0.12 4.99 -2.46
C SER A 51 -0.12 4.21 -3.75
N SER A 52 0.86 4.14 -4.64
CA SER A 52 0.75 3.42 -5.91
C SER A 52 0.69 1.92 -5.67
N GLN A 53 1.64 1.40 -4.89
CA GLN A 53 1.71 -0.01 -4.51
C GLN A 53 0.44 -0.46 -3.79
N GLY A 54 0.01 0.27 -2.76
CA GLY A 54 -1.16 -0.11 -1.97
C GLY A 54 -2.46 -0.14 -2.77
N ARG A 55 -2.64 0.76 -3.75
CA ARG A 55 -3.79 0.70 -4.68
C ARG A 55 -3.76 -0.57 -5.53
N LEU A 56 -2.61 -0.90 -6.12
CA LEU A 56 -2.48 -2.11 -6.94
C LEU A 56 -2.72 -3.39 -6.13
N VAL A 57 -2.24 -3.42 -4.88
CA VAL A 57 -2.44 -4.53 -3.95
C VAL A 57 -3.92 -4.70 -3.61
N VAL A 58 -4.62 -3.62 -3.26
CA VAL A 58 -6.07 -3.66 -2.97
C VAL A 58 -6.88 -4.09 -4.18
N GLU A 59 -6.58 -3.58 -5.37
CA GLU A 59 -7.27 -3.98 -6.61
C GLU A 59 -7.05 -5.46 -6.93
N ARG A 60 -5.81 -5.94 -6.76
CA ARG A 60 -5.51 -7.35 -6.99
C ARG A 60 -6.15 -8.25 -5.94
N ALA A 61 -5.97 -7.96 -4.65
CA ALA A 61 -6.58 -8.75 -3.57
C ALA A 61 -8.11 -8.76 -3.68
N SER A 62 -8.73 -7.62 -4.00
CA SER A 62 -10.18 -7.55 -4.15
C SER A 62 -10.69 -8.36 -5.34
N ARG A 63 -9.98 -8.33 -6.47
CA ARG A 63 -10.30 -9.17 -7.63
C ARG A 63 -10.26 -10.65 -7.28
N GLU A 64 -9.21 -11.09 -6.59
CA GLU A 64 -9.08 -12.50 -6.18
C GLU A 64 -10.22 -12.91 -5.23
N MET A 65 -10.46 -12.15 -4.16
CA MET A 65 -11.54 -12.43 -3.19
C MET A 65 -12.91 -12.44 -3.86
N ARG A 66 -13.13 -11.60 -4.88
CA ARG A 66 -14.40 -11.55 -5.60
C ARG A 66 -14.69 -12.83 -6.40
N LEU A 67 -13.66 -13.59 -6.77
CA LEU A 67 -13.76 -14.83 -7.52
C LEU A 67 -13.93 -16.07 -6.64
N MET A 68 -13.96 -15.90 -5.31
CA MET A 68 -14.29 -16.99 -4.38
C MET A 68 -15.58 -17.68 -4.82
N ARG A 69 -15.57 -19.01 -4.77
CA ARG A 69 -16.72 -19.86 -5.08
C ARG A 69 -17.56 -20.11 -3.84
N CYS A 70 -18.71 -20.71 -4.04
CA CYS A 70 -19.53 -21.28 -2.98
C CYS A 70 -20.15 -22.59 -3.44
N THR A 71 -20.63 -23.35 -2.46
CA THR A 71 -21.40 -24.57 -2.70
C THR A 71 -22.86 -24.19 -2.86
N THR A 72 -23.46 -24.58 -3.99
CA THR A 72 -24.87 -24.29 -4.28
C THR A 72 -25.76 -25.39 -3.69
N ALA A 73 -26.76 -24.99 -2.90
CA ALA A 73 -27.80 -25.85 -2.38
C ALA A 73 -29.17 -25.23 -2.68
N GLY A 74 -29.88 -25.80 -3.67
CA GLY A 74 -31.10 -25.18 -4.21
C GLY A 74 -30.80 -23.83 -4.86
N ASN A 75 -31.46 -22.76 -4.39
CA ASN A 75 -31.31 -21.41 -4.93
C ASN A 75 -30.27 -20.56 -4.17
N SER A 76 -29.67 -21.08 -3.11
CA SER A 76 -28.67 -20.36 -2.32
C SER A 76 -27.26 -20.88 -2.61
N CYS A 77 -26.29 -19.97 -2.57
CA CYS A 77 -24.89 -20.30 -2.69
C CYS A 77 -24.13 -19.73 -1.50
N THR A 78 -23.73 -20.62 -0.59
CA THR A 78 -23.03 -20.27 0.65
C THR A 78 -21.64 -20.92 0.65
N PRO A 79 -20.62 -20.24 1.18
CA PRO A 79 -19.29 -20.83 1.26
C PRO A 79 -19.30 -21.99 2.26
N GLN A 80 -18.62 -23.08 1.94
CA GLN A 80 -18.45 -24.23 2.83
C GLN A 80 -16.96 -24.42 3.15
N ALA A 81 -16.64 -25.34 4.07
CA ALA A 81 -15.26 -25.63 4.44
C ALA A 81 -14.37 -26.11 3.27
N ALA A 82 -14.98 -26.65 2.20
CA ALA A 82 -14.28 -27.01 0.97
C ALA A 82 -14.00 -25.81 0.05
N ASP A 83 -14.71 -24.69 0.25
CA ASP A 83 -14.58 -23.47 -0.54
C ASP A 83 -13.67 -22.45 0.14
N VAL A 84 -13.68 -22.39 1.47
CA VAL A 84 -12.79 -21.57 2.29
C VAL A 84 -12.13 -22.46 3.32
N THR A 85 -10.85 -22.78 3.11
CA THR A 85 -10.10 -23.74 3.91
C THR A 85 -9.39 -23.08 5.09
N THR A 86 -9.01 -21.80 4.96
CA THR A 86 -8.39 -21.00 6.02
C THR A 86 -9.07 -19.64 6.05
N TRP A 87 -9.49 -19.19 7.24
CA TRP A 87 -10.15 -17.91 7.44
C TRP A 87 -9.77 -17.35 8.82
N THR A 88 -8.61 -16.71 8.88
CA THR A 88 -8.05 -16.17 10.12
C THR A 88 -7.75 -14.69 9.93
N ALA A 89 -7.41 -13.99 11.03
CA ALA A 89 -7.07 -12.58 10.94
C ALA A 89 -5.89 -12.28 10.00
N THR A 90 -4.99 -13.23 9.73
CA THR A 90 -3.79 -12.99 8.90
C THR A 90 -3.65 -13.91 7.71
N ASP A 91 -4.50 -14.92 7.55
CA ASP A 91 -4.45 -15.88 6.46
C ASP A 91 -5.86 -16.23 5.99
N LEU A 92 -6.11 -16.04 4.70
CA LEU A 92 -7.33 -16.35 3.99
C LEU A 92 -7.01 -17.26 2.81
N LYS A 93 -7.56 -18.48 2.80
CA LYS A 93 -7.44 -19.42 1.68
C LYS A 93 -8.80 -19.88 1.22
N PHE A 94 -9.02 -19.80 -0.08
CA PHE A 94 -10.28 -20.15 -0.70
C PHE A 94 -10.09 -20.73 -2.10
N VAL A 95 -11.17 -21.28 -2.63
CA VAL A 95 -11.22 -21.81 -3.99
C VAL A 95 -11.99 -20.83 -4.88
N THR A 96 -11.49 -20.58 -6.08
CA THR A 96 -12.14 -19.72 -7.07
C THR A 96 -13.21 -20.49 -7.83
N THR A 97 -14.04 -19.77 -8.59
CA THR A 97 -15.01 -20.38 -9.52
C THR A 97 -14.36 -21.27 -10.59
N ASN A 98 -13.05 -21.16 -10.80
CA ASN A 98 -12.29 -21.97 -11.75
C ASN A 98 -11.64 -23.19 -11.09
N TYR A 99 -11.99 -23.51 -9.83
CA TYR A 99 -11.41 -24.61 -9.05
C TYR A 99 -9.92 -24.44 -8.73
N GLU A 100 -9.43 -23.21 -8.73
CA GLU A 100 -8.06 -22.86 -8.32
C GLU A 100 -8.07 -22.46 -6.85
N ARG A 101 -7.04 -22.85 -6.09
CA ARG A 101 -6.86 -22.38 -4.71
C ARG A 101 -6.13 -21.04 -4.75
N VAL A 102 -6.66 -20.06 -4.05
CA VAL A 102 -6.03 -18.76 -3.86
C VAL A 102 -5.87 -18.51 -2.38
N GLY A 103 -4.71 -18.01 -1.98
CA GLY A 103 -4.41 -17.65 -0.61
C GLY A 103 -3.87 -16.24 -0.51
N LEU A 104 -4.33 -15.49 0.48
CA LEU A 104 -3.80 -14.20 0.87
C LEU A 104 -3.34 -14.30 2.32
N ARG A 105 -2.04 -14.10 2.55
CA ARG A 105 -1.45 -14.30 3.87
C ARG A 105 -0.53 -13.15 4.22
N TYR A 106 -0.73 -12.59 5.39
CA TYR A 106 0.22 -11.68 6.01
C TYR A 106 1.30 -12.48 6.74
N ASP A 107 2.55 -12.23 6.37
CA ASP A 107 3.73 -12.85 6.95
C ASP A 107 4.75 -11.77 7.27
N ALA A 108 4.72 -11.32 8.53
CA ALA A 108 5.68 -10.42 9.18
C ALA A 108 6.35 -9.39 8.26
N GLY A 109 5.59 -8.37 7.83
CA GLY A 109 6.09 -7.30 6.97
C GLY A 109 5.78 -7.46 5.48
N THR A 110 5.27 -8.62 5.06
CA THR A 110 4.88 -8.88 3.67
C THR A 110 3.46 -9.40 3.57
N LEU A 111 2.74 -8.96 2.54
CA LEU A 111 1.49 -9.58 2.12
C LEU A 111 1.81 -10.51 0.97
N LYS A 112 1.48 -11.79 1.14
CA LYS A 112 1.73 -12.85 0.18
C LYS A 112 0.43 -13.29 -0.50
N LEU A 113 0.57 -13.68 -1.75
CA LEU A 113 -0.48 -14.24 -2.58
C LEU A 113 -0.02 -15.62 -3.05
N SER A 114 -0.82 -16.66 -2.84
CA SER A 114 -0.53 -18.01 -3.30
C SER A 114 -1.55 -18.46 -4.32
N TYR A 115 -1.08 -19.19 -5.33
CA TYR A 115 -1.95 -19.84 -6.32
C TYR A 115 -1.67 -21.34 -6.33
N GLY A 116 -2.74 -22.13 -6.28
CA GLY A 116 -2.68 -23.57 -6.19
C GLY A 116 -3.62 -24.24 -7.17
N THR A 117 -3.21 -25.39 -7.68
CA THR A 117 -4.09 -26.27 -8.47
C THR A 117 -3.98 -27.71 -7.98
N GLY A 118 -5.09 -28.43 -7.99
CA GLY A 118 -5.12 -29.85 -7.66
C GLY A 118 -4.74 -30.20 -6.20
N ALA A 119 -4.08 -31.35 -6.03
CA ALA A 119 -3.79 -31.95 -4.73
C ALA A 119 -2.39 -31.59 -4.17
N ALA A 120 -1.75 -30.52 -4.66
CA ALA A 120 -0.43 -30.13 -4.18
C ALA A 120 -0.46 -29.88 -2.66
N ALA A 121 0.56 -30.39 -1.95
CA ALA A 121 0.65 -30.28 -0.48
C ALA A 121 0.91 -28.84 -0.02
N VAL A 122 1.58 -28.03 -0.85
CA VAL A 122 1.93 -26.63 -0.57
C VAL A 122 1.75 -25.82 -1.86
N ASP A 123 1.07 -24.68 -1.76
CA ASP A 123 0.92 -23.73 -2.87
C ASP A 123 2.10 -22.76 -2.92
N PRO A 124 2.65 -22.44 -4.11
CA PRO A 124 3.68 -21.43 -4.24
C PRO A 124 3.16 -20.06 -3.76
N GLU A 125 3.94 -19.39 -2.91
CA GLU A 125 3.67 -18.04 -2.41
C GLU A 125 4.48 -17.00 -3.21
N TYR A 126 3.84 -15.88 -3.53
CA TYR A 126 4.45 -14.71 -4.17
C TYR A 126 4.23 -13.48 -3.31
N THR A 127 5.23 -12.61 -3.21
CA THR A 127 5.06 -11.32 -2.55
C THR A 127 4.13 -10.44 -3.37
N LEU A 128 3.00 -10.05 -2.78
CA LEU A 128 2.06 -9.09 -3.34
C LEU A 128 2.42 -7.65 -2.90
N ALA A 129 2.82 -7.50 -1.64
CA ALA A 129 3.30 -6.23 -1.08
C ALA A 129 4.44 -6.47 -0.09
N ASP A 130 5.42 -5.59 -0.14
CA ASP A 130 6.47 -5.45 0.89
C ASP A 130 6.15 -4.25 1.78
N ASN A 131 6.90 -4.08 2.88
CA ASN A 131 6.76 -2.95 3.78
C ASN A 131 5.35 -2.82 4.39
N VAL A 132 4.72 -3.96 4.66
CA VAL A 132 3.38 -4.04 5.25
C VAL A 132 3.51 -3.98 6.78
N ALA A 133 3.27 -2.80 7.35
CA ALA A 133 3.30 -2.59 8.79
C ALA A 133 2.26 -3.46 9.52
N THR A 134 1.06 -3.54 8.96
CA THR A 134 -0.03 -4.39 9.47
C THR A 134 -0.91 -4.85 8.31
N ALA A 135 -1.37 -6.09 8.33
CA ALA A 135 -2.49 -6.53 7.50
C ALA A 135 -3.39 -7.49 8.28
N SER A 136 -4.70 -7.33 8.12
CA SER A 136 -5.70 -8.16 8.78
C SER A 136 -6.95 -8.37 7.94
N PHE A 137 -7.56 -9.54 8.12
CA PHE A 137 -8.85 -9.90 7.54
C PHE A 137 -9.95 -9.87 8.58
N GLU A 138 -11.09 -9.29 8.19
CA GLU A 138 -12.35 -9.37 8.93
C GLU A 138 -13.40 -10.03 8.05
N TYR A 139 -14.23 -10.86 8.67
CA TYR A 139 -15.28 -11.61 8.00
C TYR A 139 -16.62 -11.22 8.60
N LEU A 140 -17.53 -10.72 7.77
CA LEU A 140 -18.85 -10.25 8.20
C LEU A 140 -19.96 -11.07 7.58
N LYS A 141 -21.06 -11.20 8.32
CA LYS A 141 -22.34 -11.74 7.84
C LYS A 141 -23.09 -10.70 7.01
N ASN A 142 -24.23 -11.09 6.47
CA ASN A 142 -25.09 -10.20 5.68
C ASN A 142 -25.67 -9.03 6.51
N ASP A 143 -25.77 -9.19 7.83
CA ASP A 143 -26.19 -8.13 8.75
C ASP A 143 -25.05 -7.20 9.21
N GLY A 144 -23.81 -7.44 8.75
CA GLY A 144 -22.63 -6.67 9.11
C GLY A 144 -21.98 -7.06 10.45
N THR A 145 -22.48 -8.09 11.14
CA THR A 145 -21.84 -8.64 12.34
C THR A 145 -20.70 -9.61 11.99
N PRO A 146 -19.76 -9.91 12.91
CA PRO A 146 -18.69 -10.88 12.63
C PRO A 146 -19.22 -12.29 12.34
N ALA A 147 -18.70 -12.93 11.30
CA ALA A 147 -18.98 -14.33 10.98
C ALA A 147 -18.32 -15.25 12.03
N ALA A 148 -19.08 -16.23 12.54
CA ALA A 148 -18.60 -17.26 13.46
C ALA A 148 -18.38 -18.61 12.78
N ALA A 149 -18.87 -18.78 11.55
CA ALA A 149 -18.65 -19.95 10.72
C ALA A 149 -18.48 -19.57 9.24
N VAL A 150 -17.86 -20.47 8.46
CA VAL A 150 -17.56 -20.25 7.03
C VAL A 150 -18.82 -19.98 6.22
N ASN A 151 -19.93 -20.67 6.50
CA ASN A 151 -21.21 -20.49 5.81
C ASN A 151 -21.90 -19.17 6.13
N GLU A 152 -21.42 -18.41 7.12
CA GLU A 152 -21.92 -17.09 7.45
C GLU A 152 -21.12 -15.97 6.77
N ILE A 153 -19.99 -16.28 6.11
CA ILE A 153 -19.15 -15.26 5.45
C ILE A 153 -19.93 -14.67 4.27
N TRP A 154 -20.14 -13.36 4.32
CA TRP A 154 -20.84 -12.58 3.29
C TRP A 154 -19.97 -11.47 2.71
N VAL A 155 -19.21 -10.79 3.57
CA VAL A 155 -18.25 -9.74 3.21
C VAL A 155 -16.91 -10.06 3.84
N ILE A 156 -15.85 -9.86 3.06
CA ILE A 156 -14.47 -10.02 3.48
C ILE A 156 -13.79 -8.65 3.38
N ILE A 157 -13.18 -8.23 4.47
CA ILE A 157 -12.49 -6.95 4.56
C ILE A 157 -11.01 -7.21 4.77
N LEU A 158 -10.17 -6.60 3.95
CA LEU A 158 -8.72 -6.52 4.16
C LEU A 158 -8.40 -5.11 4.65
N ASN A 159 -7.90 -5.00 5.87
CA ASN A 159 -7.31 -3.78 6.41
C ASN A 159 -5.78 -3.90 6.34
N MET A 160 -5.10 -3.00 5.64
CA MET A 160 -3.66 -3.03 5.44
C MET A 160 -3.05 -1.66 5.65
N THR A 161 -1.87 -1.59 6.25
CA THR A 161 -1.08 -0.36 6.36
C THR A 161 0.28 -0.63 5.75
N LEU A 162 0.64 0.12 4.70
CA LEU A 162 2.01 0.12 4.18
C LEU A 162 2.81 1.20 4.90
N GLY A 163 4.07 0.93 5.22
CA GLY A 163 4.92 1.88 5.94
C GLY A 163 6.38 1.78 5.54
N SER A 164 7.02 2.93 5.34
CA SER A 164 8.46 3.03 5.08
C SER A 164 9.04 4.18 5.89
N GLY A 165 10.00 3.86 6.78
CA GLY A 165 10.53 4.83 7.74
C GLY A 165 9.44 5.38 8.67
N ALA A 166 9.26 6.70 8.67
CA ALA A 166 8.24 7.38 9.47
C ALA A 166 6.88 7.53 8.75
N GLU A 167 6.83 7.23 7.44
CA GLU A 167 5.61 7.38 6.64
C GLU A 167 4.79 6.10 6.66
N SER A 168 3.47 6.24 6.79
CA SER A 168 2.53 5.13 6.68
C SER A 168 1.26 5.54 5.94
N VAL A 169 0.71 4.62 5.16
CA VAL A 169 -0.50 4.83 4.36
C VAL A 169 -1.45 3.63 4.58
N PRO A 170 -2.65 3.87 5.15
CA PRO A 170 -3.65 2.84 5.33
C PRO A 170 -4.44 2.59 4.04
N PHE A 171 -4.84 1.35 3.85
CA PHE A 171 -5.65 0.84 2.76
C PHE A 171 -6.70 -0.10 3.30
N ARG A 172 -7.86 -0.10 2.64
CA ARG A 172 -8.97 -0.99 2.97
C ARG A 172 -9.60 -1.52 1.70
N ALA A 173 -9.78 -2.83 1.64
CA ALA A 173 -10.58 -3.51 0.62
C ALA A 173 -11.80 -4.14 1.30
N SER A 174 -13.00 -3.93 0.78
CA SER A 174 -14.22 -4.60 1.26
C SER A 174 -14.85 -5.29 0.07
N VAL A 175 -15.01 -6.61 0.15
CA VAL A 175 -15.45 -7.44 -0.97
C VAL A 175 -16.58 -8.35 -0.58
N HIS A 176 -17.64 -8.29 -1.36
CA HIS A 176 -18.67 -9.32 -1.41
C HIS A 176 -18.39 -10.23 -2.62
N PRO A 177 -18.06 -11.52 -2.42
CA PRO A 177 -17.77 -12.41 -3.53
C PRO A 177 -18.97 -12.65 -4.44
N ARG A 178 -18.72 -12.68 -5.76
CA ARG A 178 -19.78 -12.64 -6.79
C ARG A 178 -20.72 -13.84 -6.81
N SER A 179 -20.26 -14.96 -6.25
CA SER A 179 -20.99 -16.21 -6.28
C SER A 179 -21.99 -16.32 -5.13
N LEU A 180 -21.79 -15.59 -4.03
CA LEU A 180 -22.61 -15.68 -2.83
C LEU A 180 -24.00 -15.11 -3.08
N ARG A 181 -25.05 -15.87 -2.76
CA ARG A 181 -26.46 -15.52 -3.00
C ARG A 181 -27.39 -16.17 -1.97
#